data_AF-A0A3D2RJH2-F1
#
_entry.id   AF-A0A3D2RJH2-F1
#
_cell.length_a   1.000
_cell.length_b   1.000
_cell.length_c   1.000
_cell.angle_alpha   90.00
_cell.angle_beta   90.00
_cell.angle_gamma   90.00
#
_symmetry.space_group_name_H-M   'P 1'
#
loop_
_entity.id
_entity.type
_entity.pdbx_description
1 polymer ?
#
loop_
_entity_poly.entity_id
_entity_poly.type
_entity_poly.pdbx_seq_one_letter_code
_entity_poly.pdbx_strand_id
1 'polypeptide(L)' 'MAKEAYKKLYDHMKETSVLGSCAGVLGWDERTYMPRGGSSHRGDQLGLLAGIIHSRMTDPDVGRLLEDAEA' A
#
# COMPACT_ATOMS: atom_id res chain seq x y z
N MET A 1 -12.58 19.80 12.65
CA MET A 1 -11.27 19.13 12.75
C MET A 1 -11.41 17.66 12.40
N ALA A 2 -12.27 16.90 13.10
CA ALA A 2 -12.54 15.48 12.82
C ALA A 2 -12.79 15.13 11.34
N LYS A 3 -13.66 15.87 10.64
CA LYS A 3 -13.93 15.61 9.20
C LYS A 3 -12.71 15.76 8.30
N GLU A 4 -11.80 16.68 8.63
CA GLU A 4 -10.56 16.90 7.87
C GLU A 4 -9.52 15.83 8.20
N ALA A 5 -9.39 15.44 9.47
CA ALA A 5 -8.54 14.32 9.89
C ALA A 5 -8.98 13.00 9.23
N TYR A 6 -10.29 12.72 9.26
CA TYR A 6 -10.87 11.58 8.57
C TYR A 6 -10.58 11.59 7.06
N LYS A 7 -10.69 12.75 6.41
CA LYS A 7 -10.39 12.86 4.98
C LYS A 7 -8.91 12.52 4.70
N LYS A 8 -7.98 13.05 5.50
CA LYS A 8 -6.55 12.75 5.36
C LYS A 8 -6.25 11.28 5.60
N LEU A 9 -6.86 10.69 6.63
CA LEU A 9 -6.76 9.25 6.90
C LEU A 9 -7.26 8.43 5.72
N TYR A 10 -8.43 8.78 5.19
CA TYR A 10 -9.02 8.12 4.02
C TYR A 10 -8.10 8.20 2.80
N ASP A 11 -7.58 9.39 2.48
CA ASP A 11 -6.70 9.58 1.33
C ASP A 11 -5.41 8.75 1.49
N HIS A 12 -4.82 8.74 2.70
CA HIS A 12 -3.65 7.91 3.01
C HIS A 12 -3.92 6.42 2.82
N MET A 13 -5.05 5.92 3.34
CA MET A 13 -5.43 4.51 3.21
C MET A 13 -5.80 4.12 1.78
N LYS A 14 -6.42 5.03 1.03
CA LYS A 14 -6.77 4.82 -0.37
C LYS A 14 -5.52 4.62 -1.21
N GLU A 15 -4.51 5.48 -1.07
CA GLU A 15 -3.23 5.32 -1.76
C GLU A 15 -2.52 4.01 -1.37
N THR A 16 -2.48 3.66 -0.07
CA THR A 16 -1.90 2.39 0.39
C THR A 16 -2.61 1.18 -0.21
N SER A 17 -3.95 1.25 -0.34
CA SER A 17 -4.76 0.21 -0.99
C SER A 17 -4.46 0.09 -2.49
N VAL A 18 -4.25 1.20 -3.20
CA VAL A 18 -3.84 1.20 -4.61
C VAL A 18 -2.48 0.51 -4.80
N LEU A 19 -1.50 0.79 -3.93
CA LEU A 19 -0.21 0.10 -3.95
C LEU A 19 -0.37 -1.42 -3.73
N GLY A 20 -1.23 -1.82 -2.79
CA GLY A 20 -1.61 -3.22 -2.59
C GLY A 20 -2.25 -3.85 -3.83
N SER A 21 -3.11 -3.10 -4.52
CA SER A 21 -3.71 -3.54 -5.79
C SER A 21 -2.65 -3.75 -6.88
N CYS A 22 -1.65 -2.85 -7.00
CA CYS A 22 -0.53 -3.05 -7.92
C CYS A 22 0.23 -4.34 -7.61
N ALA A 23 0.52 -4.62 -6.33
CA ALA A 23 1.15 -5.87 -5.91
C ALA A 23 0.27 -7.08 -6.27
N GLY A 24 -1.05 -6.97 -6.12
CA GLY A 24 -2.01 -8.00 -6.52
C GLY A 24 -1.96 -8.30 -8.02
N VAL A 25 -1.92 -7.28 -8.88
CA VAL A 25 -1.79 -7.45 -10.34
C VAL A 25 -0.46 -8.10 -10.70
N LEU A 26 0.65 -7.68 -10.08
CA LEU A 26 1.96 -8.30 -10.31
C LEU A 26 2.01 -9.77 -9.87
N GLY A 27 1.39 -10.10 -8.73
CA GLY A 27 1.30 -11.48 -8.25
C GLY A 27 0.36 -12.35 -9.09
N TRP A 28 -0.62 -11.76 -9.78
CA TRP A 28 -1.40 -12.47 -10.79
C TRP A 28 -0.57 -12.72 -12.05
N ASP A 29 0.07 -11.68 -12.60
CA ASP A 29 0.90 -11.76 -13.80
C ASP A 29 2.02 -12.81 -13.65
N GLU A 30 2.63 -12.89 -12.46
CA GLU A 30 3.69 -13.86 -12.14
C GLU A 30 3.27 -15.31 -12.41
N ARG A 31 1.97 -15.60 -12.22
CA ARG A 31 1.40 -16.94 -12.31
C ARG A 31 0.64 -17.20 -13.61
N THR A 32 0.51 -16.19 -14.47
CA THR A 32 -0.30 -16.30 -15.70
C THR A 32 0.49 -15.97 -16.96
N TYR A 33 1.18 -14.82 -17.01
CA TYR A 33 1.78 -14.29 -18.24
C TYR A 33 3.28 -14.01 -18.14
N MET A 34 3.86 -13.97 -16.93
CA MET A 34 5.26 -13.64 -16.73
C MET A 34 6.17 -14.59 -17.53
N PRO A 35 7.10 -14.07 -18.35
CA PRO A 35 8.03 -14.91 -19.10
C PRO A 35 9.04 -15.60 -18.19
N ARG A 36 9.59 -16.71 -18.68
CA ARG A 36 10.70 -17.40 -18.01
C ARG A 36 11.89 -16.44 -17.83
N GLY A 37 12.52 -16.51 -16.65
CA GLY A 37 13.62 -15.60 -16.28
C GLY A 37 13.16 -14.28 -15.64
N GLY A 38 11.86 -13.98 -15.59
CA GLY A 38 11.33 -12.77 -14.94
C GLY A 38 11.32 -12.79 -13.41
N SER A 39 11.49 -13.96 -12.78
CA SER A 39 11.28 -14.16 -11.34
C SER A 39 12.13 -13.26 -10.44
N SER A 40 13.41 -13.01 -10.78
CA SER A 40 14.26 -12.15 -9.96
C SER A 40 13.72 -10.73 -9.91
N HIS A 41 13.42 -10.14 -11.08
CA HIS A 41 12.91 -8.78 -11.15
C HIS A 41 11.50 -8.67 -10.55
N ARG A 42 10.65 -9.69 -10.73
CA ARG A 42 9.35 -9.76 -10.05
C ARG A 42 9.49 -9.76 -8.53
N GLY A 43 10.47 -10.49 -8.00
CA GLY A 43 10.82 -10.46 -6.58
C GLY A 43 11.18 -9.06 -6.10
N ASP A 44 12.01 -8.34 -6.85
CA ASP A 44 12.40 -6.95 -6.52
C ASP A 44 11.18 -6.01 -6.51
N GLN A 45 10.30 -6.13 -7.51
CA GLN A 45 9.07 -5.32 -7.62
C GLN A 45 8.15 -5.55 -6.41
N LEU A 46 7.88 -6.81 -6.07
CA LEU A 46 7.00 -7.17 -4.95
C LEU A 46 7.63 -6.80 -3.60
N GLY A 47 8.95 -7.00 -3.45
CA GLY A 47 9.68 -6.61 -2.25
C GLY A 47 9.65 -5.10 -2.00
N LEU A 48 9.86 -4.29 -3.05
CA LEU A 48 9.75 -2.84 -2.98
C LEU A 48 8.35 -2.40 -2.56
N LEU A 49 7.30 -2.93 -3.22
CA LEU A 49 5.92 -2.60 -2.89
C LEU A 49 5.57 -3.01 -1.45
N ALA A 50 6.00 -4.20 -1.01
CA ALA A 50 5.78 -4.65 0.36
C ALA A 50 6.42 -3.70 1.38
N GLY A 51 7.66 -3.23 1.15
CA GLY A 51 8.33 -2.26 2.00
C GLY A 51 7.60 -0.91 2.07
N ILE A 52 7.14 -0.38 0.93
CA ILE A 52 6.37 0.87 0.87
C ILE A 52 5.04 0.72 1.60
N ILE A 53 4.28 -0.34 1.31
CA ILE A 53 2.98 -0.61 1.94
C ILE A 53 3.16 -0.76 3.45
N HIS A 54 4.15 -1.53 3.90
CA HIS A 54 4.44 -1.68 5.33
C HIS A 54 4.71 -0.33 5.99
N SER A 55 5.61 0.48 5.42
CA SER A 55 5.98 1.79 5.96
C SER A 55 4.78 2.73 6.07
N ARG A 56 3.88 2.71 5.08
CA ARG A 56 2.65 3.53 5.11
C ARG A 56 1.62 3.04 6.11
N MET A 57 1.51 1.72 6.29
CA MET A 57 0.58 1.11 7.27
C MET A 57 1.02 1.36 8.71
N THR A 58 2.33 1.48 8.96
CA THR A 58 2.92 1.72 10.29
C THR A 58 3.31 3.18 10.53
N ASP A 59 2.90 4.09 9.63
CA ASP A 59 3.17 5.52 9.76
C ASP A 59 2.51 6.07 11.05
N PRO A 60 3.28 6.67 11.98
CA PRO A 60 2.74 7.24 13.22
C PRO A 60 1.63 8.28 12.99
N ASP A 61 1.62 8.98 11.85
CA ASP A 61 0.55 9.93 11.51
C ASP A 61 -0.81 9.25 11.36
N VAL A 62 -0.88 7.96 11.04
CA VAL A 62 -2.14 7.20 10.99
C VAL A 62 -2.79 7.17 12.36
N GLY A 63 -2.01 6.92 13.42
CA GLY A 63 -2.51 6.92 14.80
C GLY A 63 -3.04 8.28 15.21
N ARG A 64 -2.27 9.33 14.93
CA ARG A 64 -2.69 10.72 15.20
C ARG A 64 -3.97 11.10 14.45
N LEU A 65 -4.08 10.73 13.17
CA LEU A 65 -5.26 11.02 12.35
C LEU A 65 -6.51 10.25 12.81
N LEU A 66 -6.34 9.04 13.35
CA LEU A 66 -7.43 8.28 13.97
C LEU A 66 -7.94 8.99 15.23
N GLU A 67 -7.04 9.34 16.15
CA GLU A 67 -7.37 10.09 17.38
C GLU A 67 -8.09 11.41 17.06
N ASP A 68 -7.56 12.19 16.11
CA ASP A 68 -8.14 13.46 15.67
C ASP A 68 -9.52 13.29 15.00
N ALA A 69 -9.81 12.13 14.40
CA ALA A 69 -11.06 11.84 13.71
C ALA A 69 -12.15 11.29 14.66
N GLU A 70 -11.75 10.67 15.77
CA GLU A 70 -12.63 10.13 16.80
C GLU A 70 -13.05 11.16 17.86
N ALA A 71 -12.31 12.28 17.96
CA ALA A 71 -12.59 13.42 18.86
C ALA A 71 -13.76 14.30 18.39
#